data_AF-A0A510JLU1-F1
#
_entry.id   AF-A0A510JLU1-F1
#
_cell.length_a   1.000
_cell.length_b   1.000
_cell.length_c   1.000
_cell.angle_alpha   90.00
_cell.angle_beta   90.00
_cell.angle_gamma   90.00
#
_symmetry.space_group_name_H-M   'P 1'
#
loop_
_entity.id
_entity.type
_entity.pdbx_description
1 polymer ?
#
loop_
_entity_poly.entity_id
_entity_poly.type
_entity_poly.pdbx_seq_one_letter_code
_entity_poly.pdbx_strand_id
1 'polypeptide(L)'
;MKERSELRKQKDEKSKILMITVIAYFLFFILTKMEIITEYLGIIVLILLYMYANYNLINMFFTSKRTTFKVYAFLLLEVLYLFTVNISMLGAIIYIALFSLLIFSIRKDEGREEIPKITKFVNIFLIFKVVFVLSMLIF
;
A
#
# COMPACT_ATOMS: atom_id res chain seq x y z
N MET A 1 25.06 21.19 -5.86
CA MET A 1 25.54 20.12 -4.96
C MET A 1 24.68 19.97 -3.69
N LYS A 2 24.25 21.08 -3.04
CA LYS A 2 23.29 21.08 -1.91
C LYS A 2 21.93 20.43 -2.23
N GLU A 3 21.34 20.75 -3.38
CA GLU A 3 20.01 20.27 -3.78
C GLU A 3 19.91 18.74 -3.92
N ARG A 4 20.97 18.09 -4.46
CA ARG A 4 21.06 16.62 -4.52
C ARG A 4 21.20 15.96 -3.13
N SER A 5 21.76 16.67 -2.15
CA SER A 5 21.90 16.16 -0.79
C SER A 5 20.60 16.26 0.01
N GLU A 6 19.81 17.30 -0.22
CA GLU A 6 18.50 17.50 0.40
C GLU A 6 17.47 16.52 -0.13
N LEU A 7 17.44 16.30 -1.46
CA LEU A 7 16.60 15.26 -2.09
C LEU A 7 16.93 13.85 -1.59
N ARG A 8 18.20 13.55 -1.32
CA ARG A 8 18.61 12.26 -0.72
C ARG A 8 18.13 12.13 0.72
N LYS A 9 18.32 13.16 1.55
CA LYS A 9 17.84 13.18 2.94
C LYS A 9 16.33 12.96 3.02
N GLN A 10 15.56 13.65 2.18
CA GLN A 10 14.10 13.50 2.14
C GLN A 10 13.67 12.08 1.75
N LYS A 11 14.37 11.44 0.81
CA LYS A 11 14.11 10.05 0.41
C LYS A 11 14.45 9.05 1.52
N ASP A 12 15.54 9.27 2.22
CA ASP A 12 15.95 8.45 3.37
C ASP A 12 14.95 8.57 4.53
N GLU A 13 14.44 9.78 4.80
CA GLU A 13 13.38 10.00 5.80
C GLU A 13 12.09 9.25 5.46
N LYS A 14 11.59 9.38 4.23
CA LYS A 14 10.40 8.64 3.78
C LYS A 14 10.59 7.12 3.92
N SER A 15 11.79 6.62 3.61
CA SER A 15 12.11 5.19 3.73
C SER A 15 12.14 4.73 5.18
N LYS A 16 12.69 5.54 6.10
CA LYS A 16 12.68 5.27 7.54
C LYS A 16 11.25 5.23 8.09
N ILE A 17 10.41 6.21 7.72
CA ILE A 17 9.00 6.25 8.15
C ILE A 17 8.25 5.00 7.66
N LEU A 18 8.46 4.59 6.41
CA LEU A 18 7.89 3.36 5.87
C LEU A 18 8.32 2.13 6.70
N MET A 19 9.62 2.01 7.01
CA MET A 19 10.14 0.90 7.81
C MET A 19 9.55 0.86 9.23
N ILE A 20 9.46 2.01 9.89
CA ILE A 20 8.83 2.13 11.22
C ILE A 20 7.36 1.71 11.15
N THR A 21 6.64 2.11 10.10
CA THR A 21 5.23 1.74 9.92
C THR A 21 5.07 0.23 9.75
N VAL A 22 5.95 -0.41 8.98
CA VAL A 22 5.95 -1.87 8.80
C VAL A 22 6.25 -2.58 10.12
N ILE A 23 7.22 -2.09 10.91
CA ILE A 23 7.51 -2.66 12.23
C ILE A 23 6.30 -2.52 13.17
N ALA A 24 5.69 -1.33 13.21
CA ALA A 24 4.49 -1.09 14.01
C ALA A 24 3.34 -2.03 13.62
N TYR A 25 3.15 -2.27 12.32
CA TYR A 25 2.15 -3.22 11.82
C TYR A 25 2.31 -4.60 12.45
N PHE A 26 3.52 -5.17 12.40
CA PHE A 26 3.77 -6.50 12.97
C PHE A 26 3.70 -6.53 14.49
N LEU A 27 4.11 -5.45 15.17
CA LEU A 27 3.94 -5.33 16.62
C LEU A 27 2.46 -5.38 17.01
N PHE A 28 1.60 -4.57 16.36
CA PHE A 28 0.16 -4.59 16.64
C PHE A 28 -0.50 -5.91 16.25
N PHE A 29 -0.03 -6.58 15.21
CA PHE A 29 -0.49 -7.90 14.84
C PHE A 29 -0.22 -8.92 15.96
N ILE A 30 1.00 -8.95 16.50
CA ILE A 30 1.37 -9.83 17.62
C ILE A 30 0.58 -9.47 18.88
N LEU A 31 0.51 -8.18 19.23
CA LEU A 31 -0.23 -7.72 20.42
C LEU A 31 -1.70 -8.13 20.38
N THR A 32 -2.33 -8.05 19.21
CA THR A 32 -3.72 -8.46 19.08
C THR A 32 -3.86 -9.98 19.13
N LYS A 33 -2.92 -10.75 18.54
CA LYS A 33 -2.92 -12.22 18.65
C LYS A 33 -2.60 -12.73 20.05
N MET A 34 -1.93 -11.93 20.88
CA MET A 34 -1.75 -12.20 22.31
C MET A 34 -2.95 -11.76 23.16
N GLU A 35 -4.05 -11.32 22.55
CA GLU A 35 -5.27 -10.83 23.22
C GLU A 35 -5.02 -9.65 24.17
N ILE A 36 -3.90 -8.93 24.02
CA ILE A 36 -3.57 -7.72 24.79
C ILE A 36 -4.50 -6.57 24.37
N ILE A 37 -4.90 -6.57 23.09
CA ILE A 37 -5.80 -5.60 22.48
C ILE A 37 -7.01 -6.37 21.94
N THR A 38 -8.21 -5.78 22.00
CA THR A 38 -9.41 -6.40 21.43
C THR A 38 -9.27 -6.61 19.92
N GLU A 39 -9.80 -7.72 19.41
CA GLU A 39 -9.69 -8.07 17.98
C GLU A 39 -10.20 -6.95 17.08
N TYR A 40 -11.35 -6.35 17.42
CA TYR A 40 -11.94 -5.24 16.68
C TYR A 40 -10.99 -4.03 16.60
N LEU A 41 -10.38 -3.64 17.72
CA LEU A 41 -9.44 -2.52 17.74
C LEU A 41 -8.17 -2.86 16.96
N GLY A 42 -7.65 -4.09 17.13
CA GLY A 42 -6.47 -4.55 16.40
C GLY A 42 -6.67 -4.54 14.89
N ILE A 43 -7.80 -5.05 14.39
CA ILE A 43 -8.15 -5.00 12.97
C ILE A 43 -8.15 -3.56 12.43
N ILE A 44 -8.80 -2.64 13.14
CA ILE A 44 -8.84 -1.22 12.74
C ILE A 44 -7.43 -0.64 12.66
N VAL A 45 -6.60 -0.86 13.69
CA VAL A 45 -5.22 -0.34 13.73
C VAL A 45 -4.38 -0.94 12.61
N LEU A 46 -4.50 -2.24 12.33
CA LEU A 46 -3.79 -2.89 11.22
C LEU A 46 -4.18 -2.29 9.87
N ILE A 47 -5.46 -2.03 9.63
CA ILE A 47 -5.93 -1.37 8.40
C ILE A 47 -5.34 0.04 8.29
N LEU A 48 -5.36 0.82 9.37
CA LEU A 48 -4.81 2.17 9.37
C LEU A 48 -3.30 2.17 9.09
N LEU A 49 -2.56 1.25 9.71
CA LEU A 49 -1.13 1.07 9.45
C LEU A 49 -0.85 0.61 8.02
N TYR A 50 -1.68 -0.29 7.48
CA TYR A 50 -1.61 -0.70 6.07
C TYR A 50 -1.84 0.47 5.11
N MET A 51 -2.88 1.27 5.35
CA MET A 51 -3.17 2.46 4.55
C MET A 51 -2.03 3.49 4.64
N TYR A 52 -1.50 3.73 5.84
CA TYR A 52 -0.40 4.66 6.05
C TYR A 52 0.91 4.19 5.41
N ALA A 53 1.21 2.89 5.48
CA ALA A 53 2.37 2.30 4.82
C ALA A 53 2.29 2.46 3.30
N ASN A 54 1.11 2.19 2.71
CA ASN A 54 0.86 2.40 1.28
C ASN A 54 0.93 3.88 0.90
N TYR A 55 0.44 4.79 1.74
CA TYR A 55 0.58 6.23 1.53
C TYR A 55 2.04 6.65 1.41
N ASN A 56 2.88 6.21 2.34
CA ASN A 56 4.31 6.51 2.31
C ASN A 56 4.99 5.89 1.09
N LEU A 57 4.66 4.64 0.75
CA LEU A 57 5.16 3.96 -0.44
C LEU A 57 4.82 4.74 -1.72
N ILE A 58 3.55 5.13 -1.90
CA ILE A 58 3.07 5.86 -3.07
C ILE A 58 3.84 7.19 -3.21
N ASN A 59 4.01 7.94 -2.13
CA ASN A 59 4.73 9.22 -2.13
C ASN A 59 6.26 9.09 -2.26
N MET A 60 6.81 7.88 -2.13
CA MET A 60 8.21 7.60 -2.47
C MET A 60 8.40 7.37 -3.97
N PHE A 61 7.39 6.80 -4.64
CA PHE A 61 7.44 6.51 -6.06
C PHE A 61 6.90 7.67 -6.90
N PHE A 62 5.73 8.20 -6.61
CA PHE A 62 5.07 9.17 -7.48
C PHE A 62 5.01 10.56 -6.84
N THR A 63 5.32 11.58 -7.64
CA THR A 63 5.14 13.00 -7.29
C THR A 63 3.93 13.61 -8.00
N SER A 64 3.46 12.99 -9.08
CA SER A 64 2.27 13.41 -9.82
C SER A 64 1.00 13.23 -8.98
N LYS A 65 0.32 14.35 -8.69
CA LYS A 65 -0.95 14.36 -7.95
C LYS A 65 -2.01 13.47 -8.61
N ARG A 66 -2.03 13.42 -9.95
CA ARG A 66 -2.99 12.62 -10.71
C ARG A 66 -2.73 11.12 -10.51
N THR A 67 -1.47 10.71 -10.60
CA THR A 67 -1.06 9.32 -10.39
C THR A 67 -1.35 8.89 -8.96
N THR A 68 -0.93 9.69 -7.97
CA THR A 68 -1.14 9.38 -6.55
C THR A 68 -2.63 9.26 -6.22
N PHE A 69 -3.47 10.16 -6.74
CA PHE A 69 -4.92 10.10 -6.51
C PHE A 69 -5.54 8.80 -7.03
N LYS A 70 -5.17 8.36 -8.25
CA LYS A 70 -5.68 7.10 -8.83
C LYS A 70 -5.31 5.89 -7.97
N VAL A 71 -4.08 5.85 -7.47
CA VAL A 71 -3.64 4.76 -6.60
C VAL A 71 -4.36 4.81 -5.24
N TYR A 72 -4.56 6.00 -4.66
CA TYR A 72 -5.32 6.14 -3.42
C TYR A 72 -6.78 5.71 -3.56
N ALA A 73 -7.43 6.09 -4.67
CA ALA A 73 -8.79 5.67 -4.97
C ALA A 73 -8.89 4.14 -5.08
N PHE A 74 -7.91 3.52 -5.73
CA PHE A 74 -7.82 2.07 -5.83
C PHE A 74 -7.61 1.40 -4.46
N LEU A 75 -6.69 1.94 -3.63
CA LEU A 75 -6.43 1.45 -2.28
C LEU A 75 -7.67 1.53 -1.38
N LEU A 76 -8.42 2.63 -1.46
CA LEU A 76 -9.67 2.78 -0.72
C LEU A 76 -10.71 1.73 -1.15
N LEU A 77 -10.90 1.55 -2.46
CA LEU A 77 -11.81 0.55 -3.00
C LEU A 77 -11.41 -0.87 -2.58
N GLU A 78 -10.11 -1.15 -2.52
CA GLU A 78 -9.58 -2.42 -2.05
C GLU A 78 -9.88 -2.67 -0.57
N VAL A 79 -9.65 -1.69 0.30
CA VAL A 79 -9.97 -1.80 1.73
C VAL A 79 -11.47 -2.04 1.93
N LEU A 80 -12.33 -1.29 1.23
CA LEU A 80 -13.79 -1.49 1.28
C LEU A 80 -14.19 -2.90 0.82
N TYR A 81 -13.59 -3.39 -0.26
CA TYR A 81 -13.89 -4.73 -0.76
C TYR A 81 -13.46 -5.83 0.23
N LEU A 82 -12.29 -5.68 0.87
CA LEU A 82 -11.84 -6.60 1.93
C LEU A 82 -12.78 -6.60 3.14
N PHE A 83 -13.30 -5.44 3.56
CA PHE A 83 -14.29 -5.34 4.63
C PHE A 83 -15.60 -6.08 4.34
N THR A 84 -15.99 -6.18 3.07
CA THR A 84 -17.22 -6.90 2.71
C THR A 84 -17.05 -8.43 2.72
N VAL A 85 -15.82 -8.95 2.93
CA VAL A 85 -15.45 -10.38 2.96
C VAL A 85 -16.01 -11.17 1.77
N ASN A 86 -16.35 -10.48 0.68
CA ASN A 86 -17.02 -11.10 -0.45
C ASN A 86 -15.98 -11.59 -1.47
N ILE A 87 -15.01 -12.38 -0.98
CA ILE A 87 -13.93 -12.98 -1.79
C ILE A 87 -14.55 -14.06 -2.68
N SER A 88 -15.13 -13.62 -3.78
CA SER A 88 -15.70 -14.47 -4.83
C SER A 88 -14.76 -14.53 -6.02
N MET A 89 -14.88 -15.60 -6.82
CA MET A 89 -14.14 -15.72 -8.09
C MET A 89 -14.40 -14.51 -9.00
N LEU A 90 -15.64 -14.03 -9.04
CA LEU A 90 -16.04 -12.87 -9.84
C LEU A 90 -15.37 -11.59 -9.33
N GLY A 91 -15.32 -11.37 -8.02
CA GLY A 91 -14.64 -10.21 -7.45
C GLY A 91 -13.12 -10.25 -7.62
N ALA A 92 -12.50 -11.44 -7.62
CA ALA A 92 -11.09 -11.59 -8.00
C ALA A 92 -10.83 -11.19 -9.46
N ILE A 93 -11.72 -11.58 -10.39
CA ILE A 93 -11.64 -11.16 -11.81
C ILE A 93 -11.77 -9.65 -11.93
N ILE A 94 -12.76 -9.04 -11.26
CA ILE A 94 -12.94 -7.58 -11.25
C ILE A 94 -11.70 -6.89 -10.69
N TYR A 95 -11.14 -7.39 -9.59
CA TYR A 95 -9.93 -6.84 -8.99
C TYR A 95 -8.76 -6.84 -9.99
N ILE A 96 -8.51 -7.98 -10.67
CA ILE A 96 -7.44 -8.09 -11.68
C ILE A 96 -7.67 -7.09 -12.82
N ALA A 97 -8.91 -6.95 -13.29
CA ALA A 97 -9.25 -5.98 -14.34
C ALA A 97 -9.00 -4.53 -13.90
N LEU A 98 -9.47 -4.14 -12.70
CA LEU A 98 -9.26 -2.81 -12.15
C LEU A 98 -7.77 -2.52 -11.88
N PHE A 99 -7.03 -3.51 -11.38
CA PHE A 99 -5.59 -3.36 -11.12
C PHE A 99 -4.81 -3.20 -12.43
N SER A 100 -5.17 -3.96 -13.47
CA SER A 100 -4.58 -3.81 -14.81
C SER A 100 -4.87 -2.42 -15.40
N LEU A 101 -6.11 -1.93 -15.22
CA LEU A 101 -6.53 -0.60 -15.65
C LEU A 101 -5.79 0.52 -14.88
N LEU A 102 -5.52 0.31 -13.59
CA LEU A 102 -4.70 1.21 -12.79
C LEU A 102 -3.27 1.28 -13.34
N ILE A 103 -2.61 0.13 -13.57
CA ILE A 103 -1.24 0.10 -14.12
C ILE A 103 -1.18 0.80 -15.47
N PHE A 104 -2.15 0.53 -16.35
CA PHE A 104 -2.25 1.23 -17.63
C PHE A 104 -2.40 2.75 -17.46
N SER A 105 -3.26 3.17 -16.52
CA SER A 105 -3.48 4.58 -16.22
C SER A 105 -2.24 5.29 -15.67
N ILE A 106 -1.49 4.63 -14.79
CA ILE A 106 -0.22 5.14 -14.25
C ILE A 106 0.81 5.29 -15.38
N ARG A 107 0.94 4.27 -16.25
CA ARG A 107 1.85 4.33 -17.41
C ARG A 107 1.51 5.47 -18.36
N LYS A 108 0.22 5.75 -18.56
CA LYS A 108 -0.24 6.87 -19.38
C LYS A 108 0.11 8.23 -18.76
N ASP A 109 0.03 8.35 -17.43
CA ASP A 109 0.29 9.62 -16.73
C ASP A 109 1.78 9.90 -16.52
N GLU A 110 2.59 8.89 -16.16
CA GLU A 110 4.03 9.04 -15.86
C GLU A 110 4.92 8.95 -17.11
N GLY A 111 4.43 8.35 -18.20
CA GLY A 111 5.19 8.15 -19.43
C GLY A 111 5.94 6.81 -19.50
N ARG A 112 6.38 6.45 -20.71
CA ARG A 112 7.03 5.14 -20.99
C ARG A 112 8.42 5.00 -20.38
N GLU A 113 9.11 6.11 -20.16
CA GLU A 113 10.47 6.12 -19.57
C GLU A 113 10.46 5.67 -18.11
N GLU A 114 9.33 5.84 -17.42
CA GLU A 114 9.15 5.48 -16.01
C GLU A 114 8.66 4.04 -15.78
N ILE A 115 8.60 3.20 -16.82
CA ILE A 115 8.19 1.79 -16.70
C ILE A 115 8.99 1.03 -15.62
N PRO A 116 10.33 1.14 -15.50
CA PRO A 116 11.08 0.44 -14.47
C PRO A 116 10.64 0.84 -13.05
N LYS A 117 10.38 2.13 -12.83
CA LYS A 117 9.89 2.68 -11.56
C LYS A 117 8.49 2.18 -11.24
N ILE A 118 7.59 2.18 -12.23
CA ILE A 118 6.22 1.65 -12.08
C ILE A 118 6.24 0.17 -11.74
N THR A 119 7.05 -0.64 -12.45
CA THR A 119 7.16 -2.08 -12.18
C THR A 119 7.69 -2.34 -10.77
N LYS A 120 8.69 -1.57 -10.31
CA LYS A 120 9.20 -1.68 -8.95
C LYS A 120 8.15 -1.31 -7.90
N PHE A 121 7.39 -0.24 -8.15
CA PHE A 121 6.25 0.12 -7.29
C PHE A 121 5.23 -1.01 -7.21
N VAL A 122 4.78 -1.54 -8.36
CA VAL A 122 3.77 -2.61 -8.44
C VAL A 122 4.21 -3.85 -7.67
N ASN A 123 5.48 -4.26 -7.79
CA ASN A 123 6.00 -5.42 -7.07
C ASN A 123 5.94 -5.21 -5.54
N ILE A 124 6.37 -4.04 -5.05
CA ILE A 124 6.35 -3.75 -3.61
C ILE A 124 4.91 -3.60 -3.11
N PHE A 125 4.05 -2.92 -3.87
CA PHE A 125 2.63 -2.76 -3.57
C PHE A 125 1.93 -4.12 -3.45
N LEU A 126 2.22 -5.07 -4.36
CA LEU A 126 1.70 -6.44 -4.28
C LEU A 126 2.23 -7.20 -3.05
N ILE A 127 3.50 -7.04 -2.68
CA ILE A 127 4.04 -7.66 -1.46
C ILE A 127 3.29 -7.15 -0.23
N PHE A 128 3.11 -5.83 -0.10
CA PHE A 128 2.37 -5.23 1.01
C PHE A 128 0.94 -5.77 1.08
N LYS A 129 0.29 -5.87 -0.08
CA LYS A 129 -1.04 -6.45 -0.19
C LYS A 129 -1.08 -7.90 0.29
N VAL A 130 -0.19 -8.75 -0.22
CA VAL A 130 -0.18 -10.18 0.14
C VAL A 130 0.03 -10.35 1.64
N VAL A 131 0.97 -9.61 2.23
CA VAL A 131 1.20 -9.62 3.69
C VAL A 131 -0.07 -9.19 4.44
N PHE A 132 -0.72 -8.11 4.01
CA PHE A 132 -1.95 -7.61 4.63
C PHE A 132 -3.08 -8.64 4.57
N VAL A 133 -3.38 -9.17 3.38
CA VAL A 133 -4.44 -10.18 3.20
C VAL A 133 -4.14 -11.44 4.02
N LEU A 134 -2.90 -11.94 4.03
CA LEU A 134 -2.53 -13.10 4.85
C LEU A 134 -2.73 -12.84 6.34
N SER A 135 -2.33 -11.67 6.84
CA SER A 135 -2.54 -11.34 8.25
C SER A 135 -4.02 -11.21 8.62
N MET A 136 -4.87 -10.73 7.70
CA MET A 136 -6.31 -10.64 7.91
C MET A 136 -7.00 -12.01 7.85
N LEU A 137 -6.47 -12.96 7.07
CA LEU A 137 -6.95 -14.35 7.04
C LEU A 137 -6.54 -15.16 8.27
N ILE A 138 -5.38 -14.85 8.86
CA ILE A 138 -4.92 -15.45 10.10
C ILE A 138 -5.70 -14.90 11.29
N PHE A 139 -6.27 -13.70 11.17
CA PHE A 139 -7.09 -13.06 12.20
C PHE A 139 -8.33 -13.88 12.51
#